data_AF-A0A829GTG4-F1
#
_entry.id   AF-A0A829GTG4-F1
#
_cell.length_a   1.000
_cell.length_b   1.000
_cell.length_c   1.000
_cell.angle_alpha   90.00
_cell.angle_beta   90.00
_cell.angle_gamma   90.00
#
_symmetry.space_group_name_H-M   'P 1'
#
loop_
_entity.id
_entity.type
_entity.pdbx_description
1 polymer ?
#
loop_
_entity_poly.entity_id
_entity_poly.type
_entity_poly.pdbx_seq_one_letter_code
_entity_poly.pdbx_strand_id
1 'polypeptide(L)' 'MRFLHTADWHIGKKLNDFDLLEDQQAVFEQLVETAEQHKVD' A
#
# COMPACT_ATOMS: atom_id res chain seq x y z
N MET A 1 -8.23 -0.97 -19.95
CA MET A 1 -7.32 -1.78 -19.13
C MET A 1 -6.20 -0.91 -18.61
N ARG A 2 -6.37 -0.43 -17.39
CA ARG A 2 -5.46 0.35 -16.58
C ARG A 2 -4.97 -0.56 -15.47
N PHE A 3 -3.67 -0.63 -15.26
CA PHE A 3 -3.10 -1.43 -14.18
C PHE A 3 -2.41 -0.54 -13.16
N LEU A 4 -2.49 -0.92 -11.90
CA LEU A 4 -1.68 -0.35 -10.83
C LEU A 4 -0.62 -1.39 -10.46
N HIS A 5 0.65 -1.06 -10.72
CA HIS A 5 1.77 -1.93 -10.43
C HIS A 5 2.57 -1.40 -9.24
N THR A 6 2.80 -2.27 -8.27
CA THR A 6 3.49 -1.99 -7.01
C THR A 6 4.11 -3.30 -6.51
N ALA A 7 5.19 -3.20 -5.76
CA ALA A 7 6.00 -4.34 -5.33
C ALA A 7 6.66 -4.05 -3.98
N ASP A 8 7.33 -5.07 -3.43
CA ASP A 8 8.25 -4.91 -2.30
C ASP A 8 7.63 -4.28 -1.04
N TRP A 9 6.40 -4.66 -0.73
CA TRP A 9 5.67 -4.12 0.42
C TRP A 9 6.28 -4.48 1.77
N HIS A 10 7.02 -5.60 1.85
CA HIS A 10 7.61 -6.10 3.07
C HIS A 10 6.63 -6.07 4.26
N ILE A 11 5.47 -6.71 4.10
CA ILE A 11 4.38 -6.66 5.09
C ILE A 11 4.89 -7.14 6.46
N GLY A 12 4.62 -6.36 7.51
CA GLY A 12 5.10 -6.64 8.88
C GLY A 12 6.58 -6.33 9.11
N LYS A 13 7.23 -5.60 8.20
CA LYS A 13 8.60 -5.12 8.38
C LYS A 13 8.70 -4.23 9.60
N LYS A 14 9.78 -4.41 10.35
CA LYS A 14 10.18 -3.53 11.43
C LYS A 14 11.41 -2.72 11.02
N LEU A 15 11.49 -1.48 11.47
CA LEU A 15 12.66 -0.62 11.35
C LEU A 15 13.18 -0.34 12.75
N ASN A 16 14.24 -1.06 13.16
CA ASN A 16 14.70 -1.12 14.55
C ASN A 16 13.53 -1.57 15.46
N ASP A 17 13.13 -0.73 16.40
CA ASP A 17 12.04 -1.00 17.35
C ASP A 17 10.66 -0.55 16.85
N PHE A 18 10.58 0.04 15.64
CA PHE A 18 9.33 0.52 15.07
C PHE A 18 8.65 -0.54 14.20
N ASP A 19 7.39 -0.83 14.49
CA ASP A 19 6.52 -1.64 13.65
C ASP A 19 5.89 -0.77 12.58
N LEU A 20 5.99 -1.17 11.31
CA LEU A 20 5.44 -0.41 10.18
C LEU A 20 4.00 -0.80 9.84
N LEU A 21 3.35 -1.68 10.61
CA LEU A 21 1.99 -2.13 10.30
C LEU A 21 0.97 -0.99 10.19
N GLU A 22 1.02 0.01 11.07
CA GLU A 22 0.13 1.17 11.01
C GLU A 22 0.37 2.01 9.74
N ASP A 23 1.64 2.26 9.42
CA ASP A 23 2.02 2.97 8.18
C ASP A 23 1.61 2.19 6.93
N GLN A 24 1.81 0.87 6.94
CA GLN A 24 1.42 -0.02 5.85
C GLN A 24 -0.09 0.00 5.64
N GLN A 25 -0.88 -0.01 6.72
CA GLN A 25 -2.33 0.11 6.63
C GLN A 25 -2.76 1.43 6.00
N ALA A 26 -2.17 2.56 6.42
CA ALA A 26 -2.46 3.86 5.83
C ALA A 26 -2.10 3.92 4.33
N VAL A 27 -1.00 3.28 3.91
CA VAL A 27 -0.61 3.18 2.49
C VAL A 27 -1.57 2.28 1.71
N PHE A 28 -2.04 1.17 2.29
CA PHE A 28 -3.03 0.31 1.64
C PHE A 28 -4.37 1.01 1.44
N GLU A 29 -4.83 1.79 2.42
CA GLU A 29 -6.06 2.59 2.28
C GLU A 29 -5.94 3.61 1.14
N GLN A 30 -4.80 4.32 1.06
CA GLN A 30 -4.52 5.23 -0.06
C GLN A 30 -4.41 4.52 -1.41
N LEU A 31 -3.85 3.31 -1.44
CA LEU A 31 -3.76 2.51 -2.66
C LEU A 31 -5.15 2.16 -3.19
N VAL A 32 -6.06 1.74 -2.31
CA VAL A 32 -7.46 1.45 -2.66
C VAL A 32 -8.15 2.71 -3.20
N GLU A 33 -8.05 3.83 -2.50
CA GLU A 33 -8.64 5.10 -2.95
C GLU A 33 -8.09 5.50 -4.33
N THR A 34 -6.77 5.37 -4.53
CA THR A 34 -6.12 5.67 -5.81
C THR A 34 -6.64 4.77 -6.93
N ALA A 35 -6.80 3.47 -6.67
CA ALA A 35 -7.31 2.51 -7.64
C ALA A 35 -8.75 2.83 -8.05
N GLU A 36 -9.61 3.19 -7.08
CA GLU A 36 -11.00 3.59 -7.31
C GLU A 36 -11.08 4.89 -8.12
N GLN A 37 -10.35 5.94 -7.71
CA GLN A 37 -10.32 7.24 -8.39
C GLN A 37 -9.90 7.11 -9.85
N HIS A 38 -8.90 6.27 -10.12
CA HIS A 38 -8.34 6.09 -11.45
C HIS A 38 -9.05 5.02 -12.27
N LYS A 39 -10.08 4.35 -11.72
CA LYS A 39 -10.79 3.24 -12.37
C LYS A 39 -9.80 2.22 -12.92
N VAL A 40 -8.88 1.77 -12.05
CA VAL A 40 -7.95 0.68 -12.36
C VAL A 40 -8.78 -0.57 -12.66
N ASP A 41 -8.38 -1.30 -13.70
CA ASP A 41 -9.05 -2.52 -14.19
C ASP A 41 -8.49 -3.78 -13.50
#